data_AF-A0A552DQB9-F1
#
_entry.id   AF-A0A552DQB9-F1
#
_cell.length_a   1.000
_cell.length_b   1.000
_cell.length_c   1.000
_cell.angle_alpha   90.00
_cell.angle_beta   90.00
_cell.angle_gamma   90.00
#
_symmetry.space_group_name_H-M   'P 1'
#
loop_
_entity.id
_entity.type
_entity.pdbx_description
1 polymer ?
#
loop_
_entity_poly.entity_id
_entity_poly.type
_entity_poly.pdbx_seq_one_letter_code
_entity_poly.pdbx_strand_id
1 'polypeptide(L)'
;MLAYYVEWHLKQSLAPLLFEDEEIDDSSLNVIKADRSESAQSKDRKKRNQENLPVHSFRTLLGNLGTICLNTVECTIREGSYRFSKITRPTQLQQQALDLLGVSLICTQ
;
A
#
# COMPACT_ATOMS: atom_id res chain seq x y z
N MET A 1 -14.80 -14.60 9.27
CA MET A 1 -15.55 -13.34 9.01
C MET A 1 -14.74 -12.07 9.25
N LEU A 2 -13.74 -12.04 10.15
CA LEU A 2 -12.92 -10.83 10.40
C LEU A 2 -12.00 -10.41 9.25
N ALA A 3 -11.40 -11.38 8.55
CA ALA A 3 -10.45 -11.09 7.46
C ALA A 3 -11.07 -10.24 6.34
N TYR A 4 -12.34 -10.48 6.01
CA TYR A 4 -13.06 -9.72 4.98
C TYR A 4 -13.32 -8.27 5.41
N TYR A 5 -13.66 -8.06 6.68
CA TYR A 5 -13.84 -6.72 7.24
C TYR A 5 -12.54 -5.91 7.22
N VAL A 6 -11.42 -6.54 7.61
CA VAL A 6 -10.11 -5.91 7.56
C VAL A 6 -9.70 -5.62 6.11
N GLU A 7 -9.89 -6.57 5.20
CA GLU A 7 -9.61 -6.36 3.78
C GLU A 7 -10.42 -5.18 3.21
N TRP A 8 -11.71 -5.09 3.53
CA TRP A 8 -12.56 -3.99 3.08
C TRP A 8 -12.02 -2.64 3.58
N HIS A 9 -11.68 -2.52 4.87
CA HIS A 9 -11.09 -1.30 5.42
C HIS A 9 -9.74 -0.95 4.79
N LEU A 10 -8.86 -1.93 4.62
CA LEU A 10 -7.57 -1.70 3.97
C LEU A 10 -7.71 -1.24 2.52
N LYS A 11 -8.68 -1.79 1.79
CA LYS A 11 -8.98 -1.38 0.42
C LYS A 11 -9.42 0.08 0.34
N GLN A 12 -10.33 0.50 1.23
CA GLN A 12 -10.77 1.89 1.33
C GLN A 12 -9.58 2.84 1.60
N SER A 13 -8.70 2.52 2.56
CA SER A 13 -7.52 3.34 2.84
C SER A 13 -6.50 3.35 1.70
N LEU A 14 -6.35 2.24 0.98
CA LEU A 14 -5.36 2.07 -0.09
C LEU A 14 -5.89 2.38 -1.49
N ALA A 15 -7.15 2.80 -1.64
CA ALA A 15 -7.79 3.05 -2.92
C ALA A 15 -6.95 3.92 -3.90
N PRO A 16 -6.18 4.95 -3.45
CA PRO A 16 -5.25 5.70 -4.31
C PRO A 16 -4.17 4.88 -5.01
N LEU A 17 -3.83 3.71 -4.47
CA LEU A 17 -2.83 2.79 -4.99
C LEU A 17 -3.44 1.54 -5.63
N LEU A 18 -4.77 1.40 -5.60
CA LEU A 18 -5.50 0.24 -6.13
C LEU A 18 -6.22 0.57 -7.44
N PHE A 19 -6.60 -0.48 -8.17
CA PHE A 19 -7.62 -0.41 -9.23
C PHE A 19 -9.03 -0.28 -8.63
N GLU A 20 -9.20 0.64 -7.69
CA GLU A 20 -10.46 0.98 -7.08
C GLU A 20 -10.82 2.42 -7.45
N ASP A 21 -12.12 2.66 -7.60
CA ASP A 21 -12.68 3.97 -7.90
C ASP A 21 -12.96 4.67 -6.57
N GLU A 22 -12.34 5.83 -6.35
CA GLU A 22 -12.55 6.63 -5.14
C GLU A 22 -13.79 7.52 -5.20
N GLU A 23 -14.34 7.74 -6.40
CA GLU A 23 -15.41 8.69 -6.66
C GLU A 23 -16.71 7.96 -7.01
N ILE A 24 -17.07 6.96 -6.20
CA ILE A 24 -18.35 6.26 -6.36
C ILE A 24 -19.46 7.15 -5.83
N ASP A 25 -20.39 7.55 -6.71
CA ASP A 25 -21.61 8.24 -6.30
C ASP A 25 -22.53 7.26 -5.54
N ASP A 26 -22.65 7.47 -4.23
CA ASP A 26 -23.52 6.68 -3.34
C ASP A 26 -24.96 7.22 -3.30
N SER A 27 -25.39 7.91 -4.38
CA SER A 27 -26.77 8.39 -4.54
C SER A 27 -27.73 7.20 -4.74
N SER A 28 -28.05 6.55 -3.62
CA SER A 28 -28.98 5.43 -3.43
C SER A 28 -30.41 5.67 -3.94
N LEU A 29 -30.68 6.82 -4.55
CA LEU A 29 -32.00 7.21 -5.07
C LEU A 29 -32.31 6.58 -6.43
N ASN A 30 -31.32 6.01 -7.13
CA ASN A 30 -31.53 5.39 -8.44
C ASN A 30 -30.76 4.07 -8.58
N VAL A 31 -31.49 2.97 -8.81
CA VAL A 31 -30.91 1.67 -9.21
C VAL A 31 -30.52 1.74 -10.70
N ILE A 32 -29.59 2.64 -11.02
CA ILE A 32 -28.97 2.79 -12.34
C ILE A 32 -27.58 2.17 -12.27
N LYS A 33 -27.09 1.66 -13.40
CA LYS A 33 -25.73 1.14 -13.52
C LYS A 33 -24.72 2.23 -13.10
N ALA A 34 -23.80 1.88 -12.19
CA ALA A 34 -22.72 2.78 -11.80
C ALA A 34 -21.79 3.06 -12.98
N ASP A 35 -21.53 4.33 -13.24
CA ASP A 35 -20.53 4.78 -14.20
C ASP A 35 -19.17 4.94 -13.50
N ARG A 36 -18.08 4.59 -14.19
CA ARG A 36 -16.72 4.73 -13.67
C ARG A 36 -16.30 6.20 -13.75
N SER A 37 -15.69 6.70 -12.67
CA SER A 37 -15.11 8.04 -12.64
C SER A 37 -13.99 8.22 -13.66
N GLU A 38 -13.66 9.48 -13.98
CA GLU A 38 -12.52 9.79 -14.84
C GLU A 38 -11.20 9.30 -14.24
N SER A 39 -11.08 9.32 -12.91
CA SER A 39 -9.89 8.85 -12.20
C SER A 39 -9.72 7.33 -12.36
N ALA A 40 -10.79 6.56 -12.22
CA ALA A 40 -10.78 5.11 -12.44
C ALA A 40 -10.45 4.75 -13.88
N GLN A 41 -11.01 5.46 -14.86
CA GLN A 41 -10.68 5.27 -16.28
C GLN A 41 -9.21 5.61 -16.58
N SER A 42 -8.69 6.70 -15.99
CA SER A 42 -7.29 7.10 -16.13
C SER A 42 -6.34 6.07 -15.53
N LYS A 43 -6.64 5.55 -14.33
CA LYS A 43 -5.87 4.47 -13.69
C LYS A 43 -5.89 3.19 -14.52
N ASP A 44 -7.03 2.81 -15.08
CA ASP A 44 -7.14 1.63 -15.92
C ASP A 44 -6.31 1.77 -17.20
N ARG A 45 -6.34 2.95 -17.83
CA ARG A 45 -5.57 3.24 -19.04
C ARG A 45 -4.06 3.37 -18.80
N LYS A 46 -3.66 4.12 -17.77
CA LYS A 46 -2.24 4.44 -17.51
C LYS A 46 -1.54 3.42 -16.62
N LYS A 47 -2.31 2.59 -15.91
CA LYS A 47 -1.83 1.70 -14.83
C LYS A 47 -1.00 2.47 -13.78
N ARG A 48 -1.27 3.76 -13.63
CA ARG A 48 -0.62 4.66 -12.68
C ARG A 48 -1.62 5.63 -12.05
N ASN A 49 -1.34 6.07 -10.84
CA ASN A 49 -2.13 7.08 -10.13
C ASN A 49 -1.70 8.51 -10.54
N GLN A 50 -2.31 9.53 -9.92
CA GLN A 50 -2.04 10.95 -10.21
C GLN A 50 -0.59 11.35 -9.89
N GLU A 51 0.02 10.72 -8.89
CA GLU A 51 1.43 10.92 -8.49
C GLU A 51 2.42 10.07 -9.31
N ASN A 52 1.94 9.47 -10.42
CA ASN A 52 2.72 8.64 -11.32
C ASN A 52 3.29 7.36 -10.66
N LEU A 53 2.73 6.90 -9.55
CA LEU A 53 3.02 5.57 -8.99
C LEU A 53 2.23 4.48 -9.71
N PRO A 54 2.77 3.26 -9.85
CA PRO A 54 2.02 2.14 -10.40
C PRO A 54 0.84 1.78 -9.49
N VAL A 55 -0.34 1.57 -10.08
CA VAL A 55 -1.50 1.03 -9.36
C VAL A 55 -1.48 -0.50 -9.38
N HIS A 56 -1.95 -1.10 -8.29
CA HIS A 56 -1.85 -2.52 -8.03
C HIS A 56 -3.23 -3.16 -7.80
N SER A 57 -3.31 -4.48 -7.92
CA SER A 57 -4.37 -5.22 -7.24
C SER A 57 -4.04 -5.35 -5.76
N PHE A 58 -5.04 -5.46 -4.89
CA PHE A 58 -4.83 -5.57 -3.44
C PHE A 58 -3.80 -6.64 -3.05
N ARG A 59 -3.89 -7.82 -3.67
CA ARG A 59 -2.94 -8.92 -3.44
C ARG A 59 -1.50 -8.58 -3.83
N THR A 60 -1.31 -7.88 -4.95
CA THR A 60 0.03 -7.53 -5.43
C THR A 60 0.63 -6.38 -4.62
N LEU A 61 -0.20 -5.45 -4.13
CA LEU A 61 0.22 -4.40 -3.20
C LEU A 61 0.66 -5.00 -1.85
N LEU A 62 -0.12 -5.93 -1.29
CA LEU A 62 0.29 -6.65 -0.07
C LEU A 62 1.57 -7.46 -0.27
N GLY A 63 1.72 -8.11 -1.43
CA GLY A 63 2.97 -8.80 -1.78
C GLY A 63 4.17 -7.85 -1.85
N ASN A 64 3.97 -6.64 -2.38
CA ASN A 64 5.00 -5.61 -2.41
C ASN A 64 5.36 -5.13 -0.99
N LEU A 65 4.36 -4.83 -0.15
CA LEU A 65 4.56 -4.42 1.25
C LEU A 65 5.26 -5.51 2.08
N GLY A 66 4.99 -6.79 1.80
CA GLY A 66 5.64 -7.92 2.46
C GLY A 66 7.15 -8.03 2.20
N THR A 67 7.72 -7.22 1.31
CA THR A 67 9.19 -7.15 1.10
C THR A 67 9.89 -6.21 2.10
N ILE A 68 9.13 -5.51 2.95
CA ILE A 68 9.66 -4.77 4.10
C ILE A 68 9.96 -5.79 5.20
N CYS A 69 11.23 -5.97 5.52
CA CYS A 69 11.70 -7.00 6.46
C CYS A 69 12.49 -6.39 7.62
N LEU A 70 12.43 -7.03 8.78
CA LEU A 70 13.36 -6.80 9.89
C LEU A 70 14.54 -7.75 9.72
N ASN A 71 15.66 -7.26 9.21
CA ASN A 71 16.85 -8.05 9.02
C ASN A 71 17.67 -8.08 10.31
N THR A 72 18.15 -9.26 10.70
CA THR A 72 19.20 -9.37 11.73
C THR A 72 20.53 -9.44 11.01
N VAL A 73 21.38 -8.45 11.23
CA VAL A 73 22.69 -8.35 10.62
C VAL A 73 23.73 -8.70 11.66
N GLU A 74 24.61 -9.65 11.31
CA GLU A 74 25.80 -9.99 12.08
C GLU A 74 27.03 -9.55 11.30
N CYS A 75 27.90 -8.78 11.94
CA CYS A 75 29.12 -8.25 11.34
C CYS A 75 30.31 -8.56 12.24
N THR A 76 31.29 -9.27 11.69
CA THR A 76 32.57 -9.52 12.36
C THR A 76 33.57 -8.47 11.89
N ILE A 77 34.04 -7.65 12.81
CA ILE A 77 35.15 -6.71 12.59
C ILE A 77 36.33 -7.11 13.49
N ARG A 78 37.49 -6.47 13.29
CA ARG A 78 38.71 -6.78 14.07
C ARG A 78 38.52 -6.70 15.59
N GLU A 79 37.57 -5.88 16.04
CA GLU A 79 37.28 -5.57 17.44
C GLU A 79 36.21 -6.50 18.07
N GLY A 80 35.55 -7.36 17.27
CA GLY A 80 34.53 -8.29 17.76
C GLY A 80 33.41 -8.60 16.74
N SER A 81 32.44 -9.41 17.17
CA SER A 81 31.18 -9.63 16.44
C SER A 81 30.10 -8.69 16.96
N TYR A 82 29.40 -8.02 16.05
CA TYR A 82 28.29 -7.13 16.33
C TYR A 82 27.03 -7.68 15.70
N ARG A 83 25.94 -7.72 16.48
CA ARG A 83 24.62 -8.14 16.01
C ARG A 83 23.63 -7.02 16.25
N PHE A 84 22.93 -6.59 15.20
CA PHE A 84 21.90 -5.57 15.29
C PHE A 84 20.75 -5.85 14.32
N SER A 85 19.59 -5.26 14.59
CA SER A 85 18.42 -5.36 13.73
C SER A 85 18.30 -4.13 12.83
N LYS A 86 17.90 -4.35 11.57
CA LYS A 86 17.75 -3.28 10.59
C LYS A 86 16.51 -3.52 9.73
N ILE A 87 15.57 -2.59 9.76
CA ILE A 87 14.41 -2.60 8.87
C ILE A 87 14.84 -2.21 7.45
N THR A 88 14.30 -2.88 6.44
CA THR A 88 14.49 -2.50 5.03
C THR A 88 13.96 -1.09 4.78
N ARG A 89 14.73 -0.26 4.05
CA ARG A 89 14.27 1.07 3.63
C ARG A 89 13.10 0.91 2.63
N PRO A 90 11.90 1.44 2.92
CA PRO A 90 10.77 1.34 2.00
C PRO A 90 11.05 2.03 0.67
N THR A 91 10.50 1.48 -0.41
CA THR A 91 10.39 2.18 -1.69
C THR A 91 9.36 3.31 -1.60
N GLN A 92 9.34 4.24 -2.56
CA GLN A 92 8.37 5.34 -2.59
C GLN A 92 6.92 4.84 -2.50
N LEU A 93 6.60 3.77 -3.23
CA LEU A 93 5.26 3.17 -3.21
C LEU A 93 4.91 2.55 -1.85
N GLN A 94 5.87 1.87 -1.23
CA GLN A 94 5.69 1.30 0.10
C GLN A 94 5.50 2.39 1.15
N GLN A 95 6.27 3.47 1.07
CA GLN A 95 6.13 4.60 1.97
C GLN A 95 4.73 5.23 1.84
N GLN A 96 4.26 5.48 0.62
CA GLN A 96 2.93 6.03 0.42
C GLN A 96 1.82 5.12 0.92
N ALA A 97 1.95 3.80 0.75
CA ALA A 97 1.01 2.84 1.31
C ALA A 97 1.01 2.86 2.86
N LEU A 98 2.17 2.99 3.49
CA LEU A 98 2.29 3.13 4.95
C LEU A 98 1.67 4.44 5.45
N ASP A 99 1.89 5.54 4.72
CA ASP A 99 1.34 6.85 5.03
C ASP A 99 -0.19 6.85 4.95
N LEU A 100 -0.77 6.24 3.89
CA LEU A 100 -2.22 6.05 3.75
C LEU A 100 -2.82 5.19 4.87
N LEU A 101 -2.05 4.23 5.39
CA LEU A 101 -2.46 3.38 6.52
C LEU A 101 -2.21 4.02 7.89
N GLY A 102 -1.52 5.17 7.95
CA GLY A 102 -1.12 5.80 9.20
C GLY A 102 -0.12 4.97 10.01
N VAL A 103 0.68 4.12 9.36
CA VAL A 103 1.63 3.21 10.01
C VAL A 103 3.05 3.77 9.90
N SER A 104 3.70 3.97 11.04
CA SER A 104 5.13 4.29 11.09
C SER A 104 5.95 3.03 11.31
N LEU A 105 6.98 2.82 10.48
CA LEU A 105 8.03 1.86 10.77
C LEU A 105 8.90 2.50 11.85
N ILE A 106 8.69 2.14 13.11
CA ILE A 106 9.46 2.68 14.23
C ILE A 106 10.95 2.42 13.96
N CYS A 107 11.67 3.48 13.65
CA CYS A 107 13.12 3.53 13.63
C CYS A 107 13.56 3.70 15.08
N THR A 108 13.66 2.60 15.82
CA THR A 108 14.47 2.60 17.05
C THR A 108 15.92 2.77 16.60
N GLN A 109 16.38 4.02 16.58
CA GLN A 109 17.80 4.37 16.57
C GLN A 109 18.32 4.42 18.00
#